data_AF-A0A7Y4SJT2-F1
#
_entry.id   AF-A0A7Y4SJT2-F1
#
_cell.length_a   1.000
_cell.length_b   1.000
_cell.length_c   1.000
_cell.angle_alpha   90.00
_cell.angle_beta   90.00
_cell.angle_gamma   90.00
#
_symmetry.space_group_name_H-M   'P 1'
#
loop_
_entity.id
_entity.type
_entity.pdbx_description
1 polymer ?
#
loop_
_entity_poly.entity_id
_entity_poly.type
_entity_poly.pdbx_seq_one_letter_code
_entity_poly.pdbx_strand_id
1 'polypeptide(L)'
;MRLIPFVLAVVTVLMPKVAAAQEWIEYVSKQDFFSVNFPHEPTIETITYESAQGAPLPGRVYTASTGSSKFSLTVIDYSRIEQIQQEMVKKCPPDVHMTCRGTGPDGPSGSGYSKLDEAGAYDWATWKVIQRGSKITQFQWTFVDYIMGRWIHTTNADGSRTYDAIHMHDDRLYWLTATVPKGYPEPGIFHQSLHIIDGNGAIIRYNGLYMHGYPKPTRAGQGGGAAAPAAPAPAK
;
A
#
# COMPACT_ATOMS: atom_id res chain seq x y z
N MET A 1 -65.88 -43.37 30.84
CA MET A 1 -65.05 -42.25 30.37
C MET A 1 -63.61 -42.52 30.81
N ARG A 2 -62.69 -42.83 29.88
CA ARG A 2 -61.27 -43.10 30.18
C ARG A 2 -60.43 -41.88 29.75
N LEU A 3 -59.64 -41.36 30.68
CA LEU A 3 -58.80 -40.17 30.53
C LEU A 3 -57.55 -40.50 29.70
N ILE A 4 -57.26 -39.70 28.69
CA ILE A 4 -56.08 -39.81 27.81
C ILE A 4 -54.95 -38.95 28.43
N PRO A 5 -53.72 -39.48 28.62
CA PRO A 5 -52.61 -38.67 29.12
C PRO A 5 -52.02 -37.84 27.98
N PHE A 6 -51.93 -36.52 28.17
CA PHE A 6 -51.20 -35.62 27.30
C PHE A 6 -49.71 -35.72 27.59
N VAL A 7 -48.92 -36.18 26.62
CA VAL A 7 -47.45 -36.15 26.68
C VAL A 7 -46.99 -34.77 26.20
N LEU A 8 -46.38 -34.00 27.10
CA LEU A 8 -45.83 -32.68 26.80
C LEU A 8 -44.51 -32.84 26.03
N ALA A 9 -44.51 -32.61 24.72
CA ALA A 9 -43.31 -32.58 23.91
C ALA A 9 -42.55 -31.27 24.16
N VAL A 10 -41.39 -31.36 24.84
CA VAL A 10 -40.49 -30.23 25.06
C VAL A 10 -39.69 -30.02 23.78
N VAL A 11 -40.01 -28.97 23.03
CA VAL A 11 -39.24 -28.52 21.87
C VAL A 11 -38.07 -27.67 22.38
N THR A 12 -36.88 -28.26 22.45
CA THR A 12 -35.63 -27.51 22.67
C THR A 12 -35.32 -26.68 21.42
N VAL A 13 -35.63 -25.39 21.49
CA VAL A 13 -35.23 -24.40 20.47
C VAL A 13 -33.72 -24.22 20.56
N LEU A 14 -32.99 -24.72 19.55
CA LEU A 14 -31.60 -24.33 19.30
C LEU A 14 -31.59 -22.85 18.95
N MET A 15 -31.19 -22.00 19.89
CA MET A 15 -30.86 -20.62 19.57
C MET A 15 -29.66 -20.64 18.61
N PRO A 16 -29.79 -20.10 17.38
CA PRO A 16 -28.63 -19.93 16.52
C PRO A 16 -27.66 -19.00 17.26
N LYS A 17 -26.46 -19.52 17.58
CA LYS A 17 -25.35 -18.64 17.93
C LYS A 17 -25.18 -17.71 16.74
N VAL A 18 -25.37 -16.41 16.94
CA VAL A 18 -24.99 -15.39 15.96
C VAL A 18 -23.50 -15.63 15.69
N ALA A 19 -23.19 -16.22 14.54
CA ALA A 19 -21.83 -16.18 14.02
C ALA A 19 -21.55 -14.69 13.84
N ALA A 20 -20.59 -14.14 14.58
CA ALA A 20 -20.07 -12.83 14.27
C ALA A 20 -19.49 -12.93 12.86
N ALA A 21 -20.26 -12.50 11.86
CA ALA A 21 -19.71 -12.17 10.57
C ALA A 21 -18.76 -11.02 10.86
N GLN A 22 -17.46 -11.30 10.88
CA GLN A 22 -16.43 -10.28 11.07
C GLN A 22 -16.48 -9.38 9.84
N GLU A 23 -17.24 -8.30 9.93
CA GLU A 23 -17.34 -7.31 8.87
C GLU A 23 -15.99 -6.60 8.79
N TRP A 24 -15.41 -6.58 7.59
CA TRP A 24 -14.21 -5.78 7.32
C TRP A 24 -14.59 -4.31 7.46
N ILE A 25 -13.74 -3.52 8.11
CA ILE A 25 -13.92 -2.07 8.19
C ILE A 25 -13.10 -1.39 7.10
N GLU A 26 -13.63 -0.31 6.52
CA GLU A 26 -12.81 0.64 5.78
C GLU A 26 -12.10 1.54 6.80
N TYR A 27 -10.79 1.44 6.88
CA TYR A 27 -9.97 2.32 7.70
C TYR A 27 -9.44 3.48 6.86
N VAL A 28 -9.56 4.71 7.38
CA VAL A 28 -9.13 5.93 6.69
C VAL A 28 -8.06 6.64 7.51
N SER A 29 -6.86 6.81 6.96
CA SER A 29 -5.83 7.67 7.53
C SER A 29 -5.74 8.98 6.75
N LYS A 30 -6.34 10.05 7.29
CA LYS A 30 -6.15 11.40 6.73
C LYS A 30 -4.72 11.91 6.86
N GLN A 31 -3.98 11.42 7.86
CA GLN A 31 -2.61 11.87 8.09
C GLN A 31 -1.62 11.22 7.12
N ASP A 32 -1.89 10.00 6.68
CA ASP A 32 -1.09 9.29 5.68
C ASP A 32 -1.75 9.17 4.31
N PHE A 33 -2.88 9.86 4.10
CA PHE A 33 -3.51 9.99 2.79
C PHE A 33 -3.94 8.65 2.15
N PHE A 34 -4.50 7.73 2.92
CA PHE A 34 -5.09 6.51 2.36
C PHE A 34 -6.42 6.09 3.00
N SER A 35 -7.18 5.25 2.30
CA SER A 35 -8.13 4.30 2.89
C SER A 35 -7.83 2.86 2.46
N VAL A 36 -8.14 1.88 3.30
CA VAL A 36 -7.92 0.45 3.04
C VAL A 36 -8.82 -0.37 3.96
N ASN A 37 -9.27 -1.54 3.51
CA ASN A 37 -10.05 -2.42 4.36
C ASN A 37 -9.16 -3.19 5.33
N PHE A 38 -9.48 -3.19 6.63
CA PHE A 38 -8.86 -4.05 7.65
C PHE A 38 -9.92 -4.94 8.32
N PRO A 39 -9.54 -6.08 8.93
CA PRO A 39 -10.49 -6.96 9.63
C PRO A 39 -11.04 -6.36 10.94
N HIS A 40 -10.40 -5.29 11.44
CA HIS A 40 -10.78 -4.46 12.58
C HIS A 40 -9.87 -3.22 12.61
N GLU A 41 -10.04 -2.31 13.58
CA GLU A 41 -9.16 -1.16 13.78
C GLU A 41 -7.69 -1.60 13.89
N PRO A 42 -6.77 -1.10 13.03
CA PRO A 42 -5.39 -1.50 13.06
C PRO A 42 -4.65 -0.87 14.26
N THR A 43 -3.67 -1.59 14.79
CA THR A 43 -2.65 -0.99 15.66
C THR A 43 -1.69 -0.15 14.81
N ILE A 44 -1.33 1.03 15.30
CA ILE A 44 -0.47 1.98 14.58
C ILE A 44 0.86 2.11 15.30
N GLU A 45 1.95 1.91 14.57
CA GLU A 45 3.32 2.07 15.08
C GLU A 45 4.09 3.08 14.21
N THR A 46 4.82 4.00 14.84
CA THR A 46 5.77 4.87 14.13
C THR A 46 7.11 4.16 14.00
N ILE A 47 7.69 4.21 12.81
CA ILE A 47 8.96 3.56 12.48
C ILE A 47 9.94 4.56 11.86
N THR A 48 11.22 4.18 11.88
CA THR A 48 12.25 4.76 11.03
C THR A 48 12.61 3.74 9.96
N TYR A 49 12.42 4.11 8.71
CA TYR A 49 12.70 3.29 7.54
C TYR A 49 14.00 3.75 6.90
N GLU A 50 14.94 2.83 6.74
CA GLU A 50 16.16 3.08 5.98
C GLU A 50 15.89 2.96 4.47
N SER A 51 16.17 4.04 3.74
CA SER A 51 16.12 4.11 2.28
C SER A 51 17.30 3.36 1.63
N ALA A 52 17.36 3.30 0.30
CA ALA A 52 18.45 2.60 -0.39
C ALA A 52 19.81 3.29 -0.15
N GLN A 53 19.79 4.60 0.03
CA GLN A 53 20.98 5.41 0.31
C GLN A 53 21.23 5.62 1.82
N GLY A 54 20.54 4.86 2.69
CA GLY A 54 20.75 4.89 4.13
C GLY A 54 20.09 6.07 4.85
N ALA A 55 19.18 6.81 4.19
CA ALA A 55 18.48 7.91 4.82
C ALA A 55 17.42 7.40 5.82
N PRO A 56 17.39 7.93 7.05
CA PRO A 56 16.38 7.56 8.05
C PRO A 56 15.07 8.30 7.77
N LEU A 57 14.16 7.65 7.05
CA LEU A 57 12.86 8.20 6.70
C LEU A 57 11.81 7.92 7.80
N PRO A 58 10.96 8.89 8.14
CA PRO A 58 9.82 8.64 9.02
C PRO A 58 8.78 7.78 8.30
N GLY A 59 8.15 6.88 9.05
CA GLY A 59 7.06 6.06 8.53
C GLY A 59 6.13 5.55 9.61
N ARG A 60 5.08 4.86 9.17
CA ARG A 60 4.12 4.19 10.04
C ARG A 60 3.72 2.83 9.52
N VAL A 61 3.41 1.92 10.42
CA VAL A 61 2.85 0.60 10.12
C VAL A 61 1.49 0.48 10.79
N TYR A 62 0.49 0.17 9.99
CA TYR A 62 -0.88 -0.13 10.40
C TYR A 62 -1.06 -1.65 10.33
N THR A 63 -1.32 -2.32 11.46
CA THR A 63 -1.36 -3.78 11.54
C THR A 63 -2.66 -4.30 12.11
N ALA A 64 -3.22 -5.34 11.52
CA ALA A 64 -4.36 -6.09 12.06
C ALA A 64 -4.20 -7.59 11.78
N SER A 65 -4.93 -8.43 12.50
CA SER A 65 -4.89 -9.89 12.32
C SER A 65 -6.26 -10.53 12.46
N THR A 66 -6.44 -11.69 11.83
CA THR A 66 -7.63 -12.52 12.04
C THR A 66 -7.23 -13.98 11.99
N GLY A 67 -7.43 -14.70 13.10
CA GLY A 67 -6.85 -16.03 13.30
C GLY A 67 -5.34 -15.99 13.06
N SER A 68 -4.86 -16.83 12.13
CA SER A 68 -3.43 -16.91 11.75
C SER A 68 -3.06 -15.99 10.56
N SER A 69 -3.99 -15.21 10.03
CA SER A 69 -3.72 -14.25 8.95
C SER A 69 -3.29 -12.91 9.52
N LYS A 70 -2.32 -12.26 8.86
CA LYS A 70 -1.77 -10.96 9.25
C LYS A 70 -1.85 -9.99 8.09
N PHE A 71 -2.23 -8.75 8.37
CA PHE A 71 -2.35 -7.68 7.39
C PHE A 71 -1.61 -6.46 7.92
N SER A 72 -0.83 -5.83 7.06
CA SER A 72 -0.19 -4.56 7.37
C SER A 72 -0.16 -3.64 6.18
N LEU A 73 -0.31 -2.34 6.43
CA LEU A 73 0.03 -1.28 5.49
C LEU A 73 1.15 -0.45 6.11
N THR A 74 2.29 -0.39 5.43
CA THR A 74 3.42 0.47 5.79
C THR A 74 3.39 1.72 4.92
N VAL A 75 3.46 2.89 5.53
CA VAL A 75 3.56 4.18 4.84
C VAL A 75 4.89 4.84 5.18
N ILE A 76 5.70 5.15 4.17
CA ILE A 76 7.00 5.82 4.32
C ILE A 76 6.95 7.19 3.66
N ASP A 77 7.38 8.22 4.37
CA ASP A 77 7.35 9.60 3.92
C ASP A 77 8.73 10.03 3.38
N TYR A 78 8.83 10.15 2.06
CA TYR A 78 10.02 10.62 1.33
C TYR A 78 10.02 12.14 1.12
N SER A 79 8.97 12.89 1.50
CA SER A 79 8.84 14.32 1.19
C SER A 79 9.99 15.21 1.72
N ARG A 80 10.80 14.69 2.64
CA ARG A 80 11.96 15.36 3.24
C ARG A 80 13.29 14.71 2.89
N ILE A 81 13.33 13.76 1.96
CA ILE A 81 14.54 12.99 1.62
C ILE A 81 15.73 13.89 1.27
N GLU A 82 15.51 14.92 0.46
CA GLU A 82 16.53 15.91 0.09
C GLU A 82 17.11 16.61 1.32
N GLN A 83 16.26 17.07 2.24
CA GLN A 83 16.71 17.75 3.47
C GLN A 83 17.49 16.80 4.38
N ILE A 84 16.99 15.57 4.54
CA ILE A 84 17.64 14.54 5.37
C ILE A 84 19.03 14.24 4.82
N GLN A 85 19.15 14.05 3.51
CA GLN A 85 20.42 13.72 2.89
C GLN A 85 21.37 14.93 2.81
N GLN A 86 20.88 16.16 2.68
CA GLN A 86 21.70 17.36 2.87
C GLN A 86 22.41 17.37 4.23
N GLU A 87 21.72 16.95 5.29
CA GLU A 87 22.35 16.82 6.62
C GLU A 87 23.36 15.67 6.67
N MET A 88 23.07 14.54 6.00
CA MET A 88 23.99 13.40 5.92
C MET A 88 25.28 13.77 5.17
N VAL A 89 25.20 14.51 4.06
CA VAL A 89 26.38 14.83 3.25
C VAL A 89 27.38 15.75 3.93
N LYS A 90 26.98 16.48 4.99
CA LYS A 90 27.91 17.25 5.84
C LYS A 90 28.96 16.35 6.50
N LYS A 91 28.70 15.05 6.62
CA LYS A 91 29.61 14.04 7.15
C LYS A 91 30.44 13.33 6.08
N CYS A 92 30.28 13.69 4.80
CA CYS A 92 31.06 13.09 3.72
C CYS A 92 32.55 13.46 3.81
N PRO A 93 33.46 12.50 3.63
CA PRO A 93 34.89 12.79 3.56
C PRO A 93 35.21 13.82 2.46
N PRO A 94 36.25 14.65 2.66
CA PRO A 94 36.55 15.76 1.77
C PRO A 94 36.91 15.32 0.33
N ASP A 95 37.47 14.13 0.16
CA ASP A 95 37.99 13.56 -1.08
C ASP A 95 36.95 12.82 -1.95
N VAL A 96 35.79 12.44 -1.40
CA VAL A 96 34.76 11.63 -2.10
C VAL A 96 33.59 12.47 -2.62
N HIS A 97 33.91 13.48 -3.42
CA HIS A 97 32.94 14.50 -3.83
C HIS A 97 31.65 13.93 -4.43
N MET A 98 31.70 13.01 -5.41
CA MET A 98 30.47 12.52 -6.04
C MET A 98 29.85 11.32 -5.32
N THR A 99 30.64 10.32 -4.93
CA THR A 99 30.14 9.03 -4.40
C THR A 99 29.42 9.14 -3.07
N CYS A 100 29.66 10.22 -2.32
CA CYS A 100 28.96 10.50 -1.07
C CYS A 100 28.02 11.71 -1.18
N ARG A 101 28.41 12.80 -1.88
CA ARG A 101 27.62 14.04 -1.86
C ARG A 101 26.50 14.08 -2.91
N GLY A 102 26.53 13.21 -3.92
CA GLY A 102 25.64 13.33 -5.07
C GLY A 102 25.97 14.58 -5.90
N THR A 103 24.94 15.24 -6.44
CA THR A 103 25.10 16.45 -7.28
C THR A 103 24.57 17.72 -6.63
N GLY A 104 24.19 17.67 -5.35
CA GLY A 104 23.59 18.79 -4.63
C GLY A 104 22.10 18.98 -4.96
N PRO A 105 21.39 19.89 -4.26
CA PRO A 105 19.93 20.04 -4.36
C PRO A 105 19.43 20.32 -5.77
N ASP A 106 20.16 21.18 -6.49
CA ASP A 106 19.81 21.58 -7.85
C ASP A 106 20.27 20.58 -8.92
N GLY A 107 21.12 19.62 -8.53
CA GLY A 107 21.67 18.63 -9.43
C GLY A 107 20.69 17.49 -9.75
N PRO A 108 20.95 16.72 -10.82
CA PRO A 108 20.04 15.67 -11.29
C PRO A 108 19.84 14.50 -10.33
N SER A 109 20.81 14.20 -9.45
CA SER A 109 20.68 13.16 -8.45
C SER A 109 20.31 13.69 -7.06
N GLY A 110 20.30 15.01 -6.86
CA GLY A 110 20.09 15.61 -5.55
C GLY A 110 21.28 15.45 -4.60
N SER A 111 21.17 16.04 -3.40
CA SER A 111 22.16 15.83 -2.33
C SER A 111 22.08 14.39 -1.83
N GLY A 112 23.24 13.73 -1.67
CA GLY A 112 23.31 12.36 -1.15
C GLY A 112 22.61 11.31 -2.02
N TYR A 113 22.29 11.65 -3.28
CA TYR A 113 21.48 10.86 -4.21
C TYR A 113 19.97 10.81 -3.91
N SER A 114 19.42 11.84 -3.26
CA SER A 114 18.03 11.91 -2.79
C SER A 114 17.00 11.66 -3.88
N LYS A 115 17.20 12.24 -5.07
CA LYS A 115 16.29 12.08 -6.21
C LYS A 115 16.36 10.67 -6.77
N LEU A 116 17.50 9.99 -6.67
CA LEU A 116 17.63 8.58 -7.06
C LEU A 116 17.00 7.66 -6.03
N ASP A 117 17.16 7.99 -4.75
CA ASP A 117 16.61 7.24 -3.63
C ASP A 117 15.07 7.27 -3.65
N GLU A 118 14.51 8.43 -3.94
CA GLU A 118 13.08 8.62 -4.18
C GLU A 118 12.61 7.87 -5.44
N ALA A 119 13.29 8.05 -6.58
CA ALA A 119 12.95 7.36 -7.82
C ALA A 119 13.03 5.82 -7.69
N GLY A 120 13.99 5.33 -6.89
CA GLY A 120 14.23 3.92 -6.60
C GLY A 120 13.43 3.36 -5.43
N ALA A 121 12.52 4.12 -4.82
CA ALA A 121 11.78 3.68 -3.63
C ALA A 121 11.03 2.35 -3.84
N TYR A 122 10.44 2.16 -5.02
CA TYR A 122 9.79 0.91 -5.42
C TYR A 122 10.76 -0.27 -5.48
N ASP A 123 11.92 -0.04 -6.10
CA ASP A 123 12.93 -1.08 -6.32
C ASP A 123 13.55 -1.48 -4.98
N TRP A 124 13.77 -0.51 -4.09
CA TRP A 124 14.25 -0.78 -2.73
C TRP A 124 13.25 -1.58 -1.90
N ALA A 125 11.97 -1.20 -1.92
CA ALA A 125 10.94 -1.97 -1.21
C ALA A 125 10.78 -3.39 -1.80
N THR A 126 10.83 -3.51 -3.13
CA THR A 126 10.84 -4.81 -3.84
C THR A 126 12.05 -5.64 -3.43
N TRP A 127 13.24 -5.04 -3.39
CA TRP A 127 14.45 -5.70 -2.93
C TRP A 127 14.33 -6.22 -1.50
N LYS A 128 13.71 -5.44 -0.59
CA LYS A 128 13.43 -5.90 0.77
C LYS A 128 12.45 -7.08 0.83
N VAL A 129 11.48 -7.17 -0.09
CA VAL A 129 10.65 -8.39 -0.25
C VAL A 129 11.52 -9.58 -0.68
N ILE A 130 12.37 -9.40 -1.68
CA ILE A 130 13.26 -10.45 -2.21
C ILE A 130 14.19 -10.99 -1.11
N GLN A 131 14.75 -10.10 -0.28
CA GLN A 131 15.64 -10.46 0.81
C GLN A 131 14.98 -11.31 1.91
N ARG A 132 13.64 -11.40 1.97
CA ARG A 132 12.93 -12.31 2.89
C ARG A 132 13.25 -13.79 2.60
N GLY A 133 13.72 -14.12 1.39
CA GLY A 133 14.13 -15.47 1.00
C GLY A 133 12.97 -16.43 0.68
N SER A 134 11.73 -15.95 0.70
CA SER A 134 10.55 -16.73 0.29
C SER A 134 10.52 -16.99 -1.21
N LYS A 135 9.89 -18.08 -1.65
CA LYS A 135 9.76 -18.41 -3.07
C LYS A 135 8.82 -17.40 -3.73
N ILE A 136 9.32 -16.59 -4.66
CA ILE A 136 8.51 -15.69 -5.47
C ILE A 136 7.66 -16.54 -6.43
N THR A 137 6.36 -16.34 -6.39
CA THR A 137 5.38 -17.00 -7.26
C THR A 137 4.76 -16.05 -8.27
N GLN A 138 4.80 -14.75 -8.00
CA GLN A 138 4.34 -13.71 -8.91
C GLN A 138 5.14 -12.43 -8.67
N PHE A 139 5.54 -11.77 -9.76
CA PHE A 139 6.07 -10.42 -9.73
C PHE A 139 5.56 -9.69 -10.97
N GLN A 140 4.75 -8.66 -10.80
CA GLN A 140 4.07 -7.99 -11.90
C GLN A 140 3.90 -6.49 -11.65
N TRP A 141 3.80 -5.76 -12.75
CA TRP A 141 3.30 -4.39 -12.75
C TRP A 141 1.81 -4.39 -12.39
N THR A 142 1.38 -3.43 -11.56
CA THR A 142 -0.02 -3.24 -11.20
C THR A 142 -0.34 -1.75 -11.08
N PHE A 143 -1.59 -1.42 -10.78
CA PHE A 143 -1.99 -0.08 -10.37
C PHE A 143 -3.18 -0.14 -9.41
N VAL A 144 -3.39 0.95 -8.69
CA VAL A 144 -4.60 1.22 -7.94
C VAL A 144 -5.09 2.62 -8.29
N ASP A 145 -6.33 2.76 -8.77
CA ASP A 145 -6.85 4.06 -9.26
C ASP A 145 -5.94 4.78 -10.29
N TYR A 146 -5.31 3.97 -11.16
CA TYR A 146 -4.29 4.34 -12.13
C TYR A 146 -2.96 4.86 -11.53
N ILE A 147 -2.76 4.71 -10.23
CA ILE A 147 -1.49 4.93 -9.53
C ILE A 147 -0.67 3.65 -9.62
N MET A 148 0.43 3.72 -10.37
CA MET A 148 1.32 2.59 -10.62
C MET A 148 1.80 1.91 -9.33
N GLY A 149 2.06 0.60 -9.41
CA GLY A 149 2.71 -0.16 -8.36
C GLY A 149 3.29 -1.50 -8.80
N ARG A 150 3.68 -2.30 -7.81
CA ARG A 150 4.17 -3.68 -7.97
C ARG A 150 3.36 -4.63 -7.11
N TRP A 151 3.00 -5.77 -7.68
CA TRP A 151 2.49 -6.92 -6.93
C TRP A 151 3.58 -7.98 -6.87
N ILE A 152 3.87 -8.44 -5.65
CA ILE A 152 4.86 -9.49 -5.39
C ILE A 152 4.21 -10.52 -4.49
N HIS A 153 4.02 -11.74 -4.99
CA HIS A 153 3.46 -12.82 -4.21
C HIS A 153 4.54 -13.85 -3.92
N THR A 154 4.55 -14.36 -2.69
CA THR A 154 5.54 -15.33 -2.25
C THR A 154 4.89 -16.49 -1.49
N THR A 155 5.52 -17.66 -1.56
CA THR A 155 5.24 -18.80 -0.68
C THR A 155 6.38 -18.93 0.32
N ASN A 156 6.05 -18.88 1.61
CA ASN A 156 7.00 -18.98 2.71
C ASN A 156 7.35 -20.46 3.01
N ALA A 157 8.39 -20.68 3.83
CA ALA A 157 8.88 -22.01 4.16
C ALA A 157 7.83 -22.92 4.84
N ASP A 158 6.93 -22.34 5.63
CA ASP A 158 5.82 -23.05 6.28
C ASP A 158 4.61 -23.29 5.34
N GLY A 159 4.70 -22.87 4.08
CA GLY A 159 3.64 -22.97 3.09
C GLY A 159 2.57 -21.89 3.18
N SER A 160 2.67 -20.95 4.12
CA SER A 160 1.87 -19.72 4.10
C SER A 160 2.22 -18.88 2.87
N ARG A 161 1.31 -17.99 2.48
CA ARG A 161 1.47 -17.14 1.28
C ARG A 161 1.41 -15.68 1.68
N THR A 162 2.36 -14.90 1.21
CA THR A 162 2.41 -13.45 1.43
C THR A 162 2.16 -12.71 0.12
N TYR A 163 1.29 -11.72 0.19
CA TYR A 163 0.86 -10.86 -0.91
C TYR A 163 1.28 -9.43 -0.61
N ASP A 164 2.28 -8.94 -1.34
CA ASP A 164 2.75 -7.57 -1.23
C ASP A 164 2.21 -6.72 -2.39
N ALA A 165 1.76 -5.51 -2.10
CA ALA A 165 1.48 -4.46 -3.08
C ALA A 165 2.20 -3.18 -2.68
N ILE A 166 2.96 -2.60 -3.61
CA ILE A 166 3.78 -1.41 -3.36
C ILE A 166 3.38 -0.31 -4.35
N HIS A 167 2.95 0.83 -3.84
CA HIS A 167 2.53 2.03 -4.58
C HIS A 167 3.27 3.26 -4.07
N MET A 168 3.50 4.26 -4.92
CA MET A 168 4.08 5.56 -4.54
C MET A 168 3.18 6.66 -5.08
N HIS A 169 2.83 7.62 -4.23
CA HIS A 169 2.08 8.82 -4.62
C HIS A 169 2.54 10.00 -3.77
N ASP A 170 2.87 11.10 -4.45
CA ASP A 170 3.28 12.38 -3.84
C ASP A 170 4.27 12.18 -2.68
N ASP A 171 5.39 11.55 -3.02
CA ASP A 171 6.55 11.33 -2.16
C ASP A 171 6.22 10.45 -0.94
N ARG A 172 5.16 9.64 -1.01
CA ARG A 172 4.79 8.63 0.00
C ARG A 172 4.71 7.24 -0.62
N LEU A 173 5.43 6.31 -0.01
CA LEU A 173 5.42 4.90 -0.36
C LEU A 173 4.38 4.17 0.49
N TYR A 174 3.47 3.45 -0.15
CA TYR A 174 2.44 2.61 0.46
C TYR A 174 2.76 1.16 0.15
N TRP A 175 3.00 0.36 1.19
CA TRP A 175 3.36 -1.05 1.08
C TRP A 175 2.39 -1.91 1.88
N LEU A 176 1.44 -2.52 1.18
CA LEU A 176 0.54 -3.52 1.72
C LEU A 176 1.25 -4.86 1.79
N THR A 177 1.11 -5.56 2.91
CA THR A 177 1.54 -6.95 3.08
C THR A 177 0.42 -7.74 3.74
N ALA A 178 -0.02 -8.82 3.12
CA ALA A 178 -0.97 -9.75 3.70
C ALA A 178 -0.42 -11.18 3.67
N THR A 179 -0.33 -11.81 4.83
CA THR A 179 0.09 -13.21 4.95
C THR A 179 -1.09 -14.06 5.39
N VAL A 180 -1.39 -15.11 4.62
CA VAL A 180 -2.44 -16.09 4.91
C VAL A 180 -1.86 -17.49 5.04
N PRO A 181 -2.44 -18.35 5.91
CA PRO A 181 -1.99 -19.74 6.06
C PRO A 181 -2.08 -20.56 4.77
N LYS A 182 -1.37 -21.69 4.75
CA LYS A 182 -1.49 -22.66 3.66
C LYS A 182 -2.94 -23.10 3.48
N GLY A 183 -3.43 -23.05 2.23
CA GLY A 183 -4.79 -23.48 1.88
C GLY A 183 -5.90 -22.48 2.18
N TYR A 184 -5.61 -21.36 2.85
CA TYR A 184 -6.59 -20.28 3.01
C TYR A 184 -6.82 -19.53 1.69
N PRO A 185 -7.96 -18.88 1.48
CA PRO A 185 -8.18 -17.99 0.33
C PRO A 185 -7.14 -16.86 0.26
N GLU A 186 -6.97 -16.29 -0.93
CA GLU A 186 -6.18 -15.08 -1.13
C GLU A 186 -6.82 -13.89 -0.40
N PRO A 187 -6.02 -13.01 0.26
CA PRO A 187 -6.53 -11.87 1.01
C PRO A 187 -6.98 -10.69 0.11
N GLY A 188 -7.81 -10.96 -0.91
CA GLY A 188 -8.20 -9.97 -1.91
C GLY A 188 -8.91 -8.73 -1.34
N ILE A 189 -9.74 -8.90 -0.30
CA ILE A 189 -10.44 -7.79 0.36
C ILE A 189 -9.45 -6.75 0.92
N PHE A 190 -8.34 -7.19 1.49
CA PHE A 190 -7.28 -6.29 1.95
C PHE A 190 -6.45 -5.78 0.77
N HIS A 191 -5.88 -6.71 0.00
CA HIS A 191 -4.84 -6.45 -1.00
C HIS A 191 -5.30 -5.55 -2.16
N GLN A 192 -6.58 -5.54 -2.50
CA GLN A 192 -7.14 -4.76 -3.60
C GLN A 192 -7.93 -3.51 -3.15
N SER A 193 -8.00 -3.23 -1.86
CA SER A 193 -8.85 -2.16 -1.31
C SER A 193 -8.15 -0.84 -1.01
N LEU A 194 -6.85 -0.73 -1.32
CA LEU A 194 -6.14 0.52 -1.14
C LEU A 194 -6.80 1.61 -1.99
N HIS A 195 -7.04 2.76 -1.40
CA HIS A 195 -7.28 4.00 -2.11
C HIS A 195 -6.33 5.06 -1.54
N ILE A 196 -5.72 5.85 -2.41
CA ILE A 196 -4.96 7.03 -1.98
C ILE A 196 -5.93 8.21 -2.00
N ILE A 197 -5.96 8.99 -0.93
CA ILE A 197 -6.90 10.11 -0.74
C ILE A 197 -6.15 11.44 -0.71
N ASP A 198 -6.82 12.54 -1.05
CA ASP A 198 -6.25 13.88 -0.90
C ASP A 198 -6.47 14.46 0.50
N GLY A 199 -6.01 15.70 0.73
CA GLY A 199 -6.13 16.38 2.02
C GLY A 199 -7.57 16.65 2.48
N ASN A 200 -8.56 16.54 1.59
CA ASN A 200 -9.98 16.62 1.96
C ASN A 200 -10.57 15.24 2.27
N GLY A 201 -9.80 14.16 2.07
CA GLY A 201 -10.25 12.78 2.22
C GLY A 201 -10.94 12.20 0.99
N ALA A 202 -10.86 12.86 -0.17
CA ALA A 202 -11.44 12.35 -1.40
C ALA A 202 -10.47 11.38 -2.10
N ILE A 203 -10.98 10.26 -2.61
CA ILE A 203 -10.20 9.28 -3.37
C ILE A 203 -9.58 9.96 -4.60
N ILE A 204 -8.27 9.75 -4.78
CA ILE A 204 -7.51 10.19 -5.94
C ILE A 204 -7.59 9.09 -6.98
N ARG A 205 -8.36 9.36 -8.04
CA ARG A 205 -8.36 8.54 -9.25
C ARG A 205 -7.98 9.37 -10.46
N TYR A 206 -7.03 8.88 -11.25
CA TYR A 206 -6.56 9.57 -12.44
C TYR A 206 -7.30 9.13 -13.71
N ASN A 207 -7.28 9.95 -14.76
CA ASN A 207 -7.78 9.61 -16.11
C ASN A 207 -6.70 8.92 -16.97
N GLY A 208 -5.50 8.73 -16.43
CA GLY A 208 -4.37 8.09 -17.08
C GLY A 208 -3.39 7.58 -16.02
N LEU A 209 -2.36 6.85 -16.46
CA LEU A 209 -1.38 6.25 -15.55
C LEU A 209 -0.55 7.33 -14.84
N TYR A 210 -0.68 7.39 -13.51
CA TYR A 210 0.25 8.11 -12.66
C TYR A 210 1.49 7.27 -12.46
N MET A 211 2.62 7.81 -12.89
CA MET A 211 3.95 7.29 -12.60
C MET A 211 4.69 8.36 -11.82
N HIS A 212 5.14 8.03 -10.62
CA HIS A 212 5.90 8.95 -9.78
C HIS A 212 7.15 9.44 -10.55
N GLY A 213 7.46 10.73 -10.43
CA GLY A 213 8.51 11.40 -11.21
C GLY A 213 8.09 11.92 -12.60
N TYR A 214 6.87 11.66 -13.06
CA TYR A 214 6.31 12.19 -14.31
C TYR A 214 5.18 13.20 -14.05
N PRO A 215 4.82 14.06 -15.03
CA PRO A 215 3.69 14.96 -14.90
C PRO A 215 2.41 14.22 -14.49
N LYS A 216 1.75 14.71 -13.44
CA LYS A 216 0.54 14.08 -12.91
C LYS A 216 -0.59 14.15 -13.94
N PRO A 217 -1.29 13.04 -14.24
CA PRO A 217 -2.49 13.07 -15.07
C PRO A 217 -3.60 13.90 -14.42
N THR A 218 -4.63 14.25 -15.20
CA THR A 218 -5.85 14.85 -14.65
C THR A 218 -6.62 13.84 -13.80
N ARG A 219 -7.31 14.33 -12.76
CA ARG A 219 -8.17 13.49 -11.92
C ARG A 219 -9.52 13.23 -12.59
N ALA A 220 -10.05 12.02 -12.44
CA ALA A 220 -11.41 11.69 -12.83
C ALA A 220 -12.40 12.54 -12.02
N GLY A 221 -13.43 13.09 -12.67
CA GLY A 221 -14.43 13.95 -12.02
C GLY A 221 -14.03 15.42 -11.76
N GLN A 222 -12.75 15.80 -11.94
CA GLN A 222 -12.30 17.20 -11.95
C GLN A 222 -12.18 17.81 -13.36
N GLY A 223 -12.61 17.07 -14.38
CA GLY A 223 -12.61 17.49 -15.78
C GLY A 223 -13.77 18.43 -16.13
N GLY A 224 -13.73 19.66 -15.63
CA GLY A 224 -14.50 20.75 -16.23
C GLY A 224 -13.92 21.12 -17.59
N GLY A 225 -14.60 20.74 -18.67
CA GLY A 225 -14.48 21.39 -19.99
C GLY A 225 -13.18 21.20 -20.77
N ALA A 226 -12.84 19.97 -21.15
CA ALA A 226 -12.11 19.76 -22.40
C ALA A 226 -13.10 19.20 -23.42
N ALA A 227 -13.48 20.02 -24.40
CA ALA A 227 -14.31 19.58 -25.52
C ALA A 227 -13.66 18.35 -26.16
N ALA A 228 -14.45 17.27 -26.30
CA ALA A 228 -14.03 16.12 -27.09
C ALA A 228 -13.63 16.62 -28.50
N PRO A 229 -12.50 16.20 -29.06
CA PRO A 229 -12.20 16.49 -30.46
C PRO A 229 -13.34 15.91 -31.30
N ALA A 230 -13.91 16.75 -32.18
CA ALA A 230 -15.00 16.37 -33.06
C ALA A 230 -14.58 15.14 -33.89
N ALA A 231 -15.45 14.13 -33.93
CA ALA A 231 -15.25 12.96 -34.76
C ALA A 231 -15.10 13.40 -36.24
N PRO A 232 -14.16 12.82 -37.00
CA PRO A 232 -14.02 13.13 -38.41
C PRO A 232 -15.30 12.74 -39.16
N ALA A 233 -15.77 13.63 -40.03
CA ALA A 233 -16.94 13.40 -40.85
C ALA A 233 -16.71 12.18 -41.80
N PRO A 234 -17.75 11.38 -42.08
CA PRO A 234 -17.63 10.27 -43.00
C PRO A 234 -17.32 10.77 -44.41
N ALA A 235 -16.30 10.19 -45.03
CA ALA A 235 -15.96 10.43 -46.42
C ALA A 235 -17.12 9.99 -47.34
N LYS A 236 -17.42 10.83 -48.34
CA LYS A 236 -18.33 10.50 -49.45
C LYS A 236 -17.61 9.67 -50.51
#